data_AF-A0A923NDS4-F1
#
_entry.id   AF-A0A923NDS4-F1
#
_cell.length_a   1.000
_cell.length_b   1.000
_cell.length_c   1.000
_cell.angle_alpha   90.00
_cell.angle_beta   90.00
_cell.angle_gamma   90.00
#
_symmetry.space_group_name_H-M   'P 1'
#
loop_
_entity.id
_entity.type
_entity.pdbx_description
1 polymer ?
#
loop_
_entity_poly.entity_id
_entity_poly.type
_entity_poly.pdbx_seq_one_letter_code
_entity_poly.pdbx_strand_id
1 'polypeptide(L)'
;MNIKKVELPHFTMGKSYGSNQNWMMDPWMHLGGCAALTTCDAFIDFSLYRDRDDLYHFKNPEKKVMTRQTYSRFAMSVKLYLEPRRTGIKDLQTYMDGVNLYLEDTDVTDLYLNGLEGSESYETARDTIRTSIDEEIPVAYLMLKHRDKEFDFFQWHWFLVNGYEETADTFKIKAATYGKAHWMDLGRLWDTGYDHKGGIVTFHFK
;
A
#
# COMPACT_ATOMS: atom_id res chain seq x y z
N MET A 1 17.11 7.18 -25.23
CA MET A 1 17.06 6.43 -23.96
C MET A 1 15.66 5.84 -23.87
N ASN A 2 15.54 4.52 -23.78
CA ASN A 2 14.25 3.87 -23.62
C ASN A 2 13.85 3.98 -22.14
N ILE A 3 12.76 4.69 -21.87
CA ILE A 3 12.17 4.80 -20.53
C ILE A 3 10.96 3.87 -20.52
N LYS A 4 10.92 2.90 -19.60
CA LYS A 4 9.72 2.10 -19.35
C LYS A 4 9.00 2.70 -18.15
N LYS A 5 7.75 3.12 -18.33
CA LYS A 5 6.94 3.69 -17.25
C LYS A 5 5.60 2.98 -17.20
N VAL A 6 5.26 2.43 -16.04
CA VAL A 6 3.99 1.74 -15.80
C VAL A 6 3.34 2.37 -14.57
N GLU A 7 2.09 2.80 -14.71
CA GLU A 7 1.30 3.40 -13.64
C GLU A 7 -0.06 2.72 -13.63
N LEU A 8 -0.42 2.10 -12.50
CA LEU A 8 -1.73 1.52 -12.32
C LEU A 8 -2.77 2.63 -12.12
N PRO A 9 -4.02 2.42 -12.56
CA PRO A 9 -5.11 3.29 -12.17
C PRO A 9 -5.24 3.30 -10.64
N HIS A 10 -5.65 4.44 -10.10
CA HIS A 10 -5.85 4.61 -8.67
C HIS A 10 -7.01 5.57 -8.43
N PHE A 11 -7.84 5.26 -7.43
CA PHE A 11 -9.01 6.10 -7.16
C PHE A 11 -8.65 7.47 -6.58
N THR A 12 -9.60 8.40 -6.71
CA THR A 12 -9.50 9.72 -6.11
C THR A 12 -10.72 10.05 -5.28
N MET A 13 -10.51 10.79 -4.19
CA MET A 13 -11.57 11.36 -3.36
C MET A 13 -11.50 12.88 -3.43
N GLY A 14 -12.17 13.46 -4.42
CA GLY A 14 -12.06 14.88 -4.75
C GLY A 14 -10.68 15.19 -5.35
N LYS A 15 -9.90 16.05 -4.68
CA LYS A 15 -8.53 16.40 -5.12
C LYS A 15 -7.45 15.45 -4.60
N SER A 16 -7.83 14.41 -3.87
CA SER A 16 -6.88 13.54 -3.18
C SER A 16 -6.69 12.23 -3.93
N TYR A 17 -5.43 11.87 -4.15
CA TYR A 17 -5.00 10.62 -4.75
C TYR A 17 -4.94 9.55 -3.65
N GLY A 18 -5.93 8.66 -3.61
CA GLY A 18 -6.07 7.69 -2.54
C GLY A 18 -6.51 8.28 -1.20
N SER A 19 -6.13 7.59 -0.13
CA SER A 19 -6.48 7.94 1.23
C SER A 19 -5.56 8.95 1.88
N ASN A 20 -6.06 9.58 2.94
CA ASN A 20 -5.25 10.39 3.85
C ASN A 20 -5.71 10.13 5.27
N GLN A 21 -4.80 9.61 6.10
CA GLN A 21 -5.11 9.24 7.48
C GLN A 21 -5.64 10.40 8.31
N ASN A 22 -5.27 11.65 7.99
CA ASN A 22 -5.73 12.83 8.73
C ASN A 22 -7.23 13.09 8.59
N TRP A 23 -7.94 12.42 7.67
CA TRP A 23 -9.39 12.52 7.56
C TRP A 23 -10.13 11.64 8.56
N MET A 24 -9.46 10.66 9.15
CA MET A 24 -10.13 9.72 10.05
C MET A 24 -10.61 10.44 11.31
N MET A 25 -11.79 10.15 11.82
CA MET A 25 -12.25 10.82 13.04
C MET A 25 -11.62 10.23 14.31
N ASP A 26 -11.15 8.99 14.22
CA ASP A 26 -10.50 8.28 15.31
C ASP A 26 -9.03 8.73 15.45
N PRO A 27 -8.63 9.31 16.61
CA PRO A 27 -7.25 9.76 16.83
C PRO A 27 -6.20 8.65 16.70
N TRP A 28 -6.56 7.39 16.99
CA TRP A 28 -5.63 6.27 16.81
C TRP A 28 -5.34 5.99 15.34
N MET A 29 -6.32 6.24 14.46
CA MET A 29 -6.12 6.11 13.02
C MET A 29 -5.23 7.23 12.45
N HIS A 30 -5.20 8.41 13.08
CA HIS A 30 -4.22 9.46 12.76
C HIS A 30 -2.79 9.05 13.09
N LEU A 31 -2.60 8.31 14.19
CA LEU A 31 -1.28 7.98 14.71
C LEU A 31 -0.68 6.70 14.11
N GLY A 32 -1.52 5.70 13.82
CA GLY A 32 -1.05 4.37 13.43
C GLY A 32 -2.01 3.61 12.51
N GLY A 33 -2.88 4.30 11.78
CA GLY A 33 -3.85 3.69 10.87
C GLY A 33 -3.31 3.37 9.47
N CYS A 34 -2.04 3.68 9.17
CA CYS A 34 -1.48 3.58 7.81
C CYS A 34 -1.57 2.18 7.22
N ALA A 35 -1.38 1.12 8.02
CA ALA A 35 -1.55 -0.26 7.59
C ALA A 35 -2.99 -0.53 7.10
N ALA A 36 -3.99 -0.21 7.93
CA ALA A 36 -5.40 -0.39 7.57
C ALA A 36 -5.80 0.42 6.33
N LEU A 37 -5.30 1.66 6.20
CA LEU A 37 -5.55 2.50 5.03
C LEU A 37 -4.89 1.94 3.76
N THR A 38 -3.67 1.40 3.86
CA THR A 38 -2.97 0.77 2.74
C THR A 38 -3.74 -0.45 2.23
N THR A 39 -4.27 -1.29 3.13
CA THR A 39 -5.15 -2.41 2.78
C THR A 39 -6.45 -1.92 2.12
N CYS A 40 -7.08 -0.88 2.69
CA CYS A 40 -8.30 -0.31 2.10
C CYS A 40 -8.05 0.21 0.68
N ASP A 41 -6.94 0.90 0.47
CA ASP A 41 -6.59 1.48 -0.83
C ASP A 41 -6.40 0.37 -1.87
N ALA A 42 -5.67 -0.70 -1.51
CA ALA A 42 -5.51 -1.87 -2.38
C ALA A 42 -6.86 -2.53 -2.73
N PHE A 43 -7.72 -2.79 -1.74
CA PHE A 43 -9.00 -3.48 -1.95
C PHE A 43 -9.98 -2.66 -2.77
N ILE A 44 -10.00 -1.34 -2.57
CA ILE A 44 -10.78 -0.43 -3.39
C ILE A 44 -10.26 -0.42 -4.83
N ASP A 45 -8.94 -0.33 -5.05
CA ASP A 45 -8.36 -0.40 -6.39
C ASP A 45 -8.72 -1.73 -7.08
N PHE A 46 -8.61 -2.86 -6.38
CA PHE A 46 -8.99 -4.16 -6.93
C PHE A 46 -10.48 -4.22 -7.32
N SER A 47 -11.37 -3.67 -6.49
CA SER A 47 -12.80 -3.60 -6.78
C SER A 47 -13.13 -2.67 -7.96
N LEU A 48 -12.32 -1.64 -8.17
CA LEU A 48 -12.51 -0.69 -9.26
C LEU A 48 -11.96 -1.18 -10.60
N TYR A 49 -10.82 -1.86 -10.57
CA TYR A 49 -9.98 -2.05 -11.76
C TYR A 49 -9.61 -3.50 -12.04
N ARG A 50 -9.99 -4.45 -11.19
CA ARG A 50 -9.58 -5.87 -11.29
C ARG A 50 -10.71 -6.87 -11.06
N ASP A 51 -11.96 -6.44 -11.24
CA ASP A 51 -13.16 -7.27 -11.08
C ASP A 51 -13.27 -7.99 -9.72
N ARG A 52 -12.76 -7.37 -8.66
CA ARG A 52 -12.81 -7.87 -7.27
C ARG A 52 -13.80 -7.13 -6.40
N ASP A 53 -15.06 -7.05 -6.86
CA ASP A 53 -16.14 -6.38 -6.11
C ASP A 53 -16.42 -7.06 -4.74
N ASP A 54 -15.90 -8.28 -4.54
CA ASP A 54 -15.92 -9.05 -3.29
C ASP A 54 -15.03 -8.46 -2.18
N LEU A 55 -13.95 -7.73 -2.54
CA LEU A 55 -13.04 -7.09 -1.58
C LEU A 55 -13.58 -5.75 -1.03
N TYR A 56 -14.34 -5.02 -1.84
CA TYR A 56 -15.07 -3.83 -1.40
C TYR A 56 -16.35 -3.60 -2.21
N HIS A 57 -17.48 -3.67 -1.51
CA HIS A 57 -18.79 -3.47 -2.11
C HIS A 57 -19.17 -1.98 -2.17
N PHE A 58 -19.22 -1.41 -3.37
CA PHE A 58 -19.73 -0.07 -3.58
C PHE A 58 -21.24 0.00 -3.35
N LYS A 59 -21.68 1.00 -2.56
CA LYS A 59 -23.12 1.25 -2.33
C LYS A 59 -23.92 1.45 -3.63
N ASN A 60 -23.30 2.04 -4.65
CA ASN A 60 -23.86 2.14 -5.99
C ASN A 60 -22.85 1.55 -6.99
N PRO A 61 -23.02 0.27 -7.38
CA PRO A 61 -22.12 -0.42 -8.29
C PRO A 61 -22.01 0.22 -9.68
N GLU A 62 -23.05 0.93 -10.15
CA GLU A 62 -23.03 1.57 -11.48
C GLU A 62 -22.14 2.82 -11.52
N LYS A 63 -22.02 3.52 -10.38
CA LYS A 63 -21.26 4.78 -10.31
C LYS A 63 -19.82 4.58 -9.83
N LYS A 64 -19.55 3.53 -9.05
CA LYS A 64 -18.23 3.21 -8.46
C LYS A 64 -17.49 4.45 -7.88
N VAL A 65 -18.23 5.33 -7.18
CA VAL A 65 -17.65 6.57 -6.60
C VAL A 65 -17.24 6.33 -5.15
N MET A 66 -15.98 6.62 -4.84
CA MET A 66 -15.48 6.63 -3.47
C MET A 66 -15.64 8.02 -2.83
N THR A 67 -16.18 8.07 -1.61
CA THR A 67 -16.30 9.29 -0.81
C THR A 67 -15.53 9.14 0.50
N ARG A 68 -15.14 10.25 1.13
CA ARG A 68 -14.47 10.21 2.44
C ARG A 68 -15.31 9.49 3.50
N GLN A 69 -16.62 9.68 3.49
CA GLN A 69 -17.52 9.06 4.47
C GLN A 69 -17.58 7.54 4.30
N THR A 70 -17.72 7.05 3.07
CA THR A 70 -17.75 5.61 2.78
C THR A 70 -16.40 4.98 3.03
N TYR A 71 -15.32 5.67 2.66
CA TYR A 71 -13.95 5.26 2.94
C TYR A 71 -13.71 5.12 4.44
N SER A 72 -14.04 6.13 5.24
CA SER A 72 -13.82 6.07 6.69
C SER A 72 -14.59 4.93 7.34
N ARG A 73 -15.79 4.59 6.87
CA ARG A 73 -16.54 3.43 7.38
C ARG A 73 -15.84 2.12 7.08
N PHE A 74 -15.30 1.97 5.87
CA PHE A 74 -14.54 0.78 5.48
C PHE A 74 -13.22 0.67 6.24
N ALA A 75 -12.47 1.77 6.36
CA ALA A 75 -11.26 1.81 7.15
C ALA A 75 -11.50 1.45 8.62
N MET A 76 -12.67 1.78 9.19
CA MET A 76 -13.03 1.36 10.55
C MET A 76 -13.37 -0.13 10.67
N SER A 77 -13.87 -0.79 9.62
CA SER A 77 -14.05 -2.26 9.65
C SER A 77 -12.70 -2.98 9.54
N VAL A 78 -11.81 -2.51 8.66
CA VAL A 78 -10.45 -3.08 8.51
C VAL A 78 -9.59 -2.82 9.75
N LYS A 79 -9.78 -1.68 10.42
CA LYS A 79 -9.08 -1.32 11.66
C LYS A 79 -9.16 -2.42 12.73
N LEU A 80 -10.26 -3.15 12.83
CA LEU A 80 -10.45 -4.18 13.86
C LEU A 80 -9.42 -5.32 13.74
N TYR A 81 -8.87 -5.54 12.56
CA TYR A 81 -7.87 -6.56 12.27
C TYR A 81 -6.46 -5.96 12.18
N LEU A 82 -6.38 -4.72 11.70
CA LEU A 82 -5.15 -3.92 11.61
C LEU A 82 -5.17 -2.79 12.64
N GLU A 83 -5.26 -3.17 13.92
CA GLU A 83 -5.43 -2.21 15.00
C GLU A 83 -4.21 -1.26 15.12
N PRO A 84 -4.44 0.07 15.20
CA PRO A 84 -3.37 1.02 15.43
C PRO A 84 -2.68 0.77 16.77
N ARG A 85 -1.36 0.82 16.75
CA ARG A 85 -0.50 0.67 17.94
C ARG A 85 0.32 1.93 18.11
N ARG A 86 0.82 2.19 19.33
CA ARG A 86 1.70 3.35 19.59
C ARG A 86 2.93 3.39 18.68
N THR A 87 3.41 2.23 18.25
CA THR A 87 4.55 2.07 17.32
C THR A 87 4.12 1.84 15.87
N GLY A 88 2.82 1.88 15.58
CA GLY A 88 2.26 1.32 14.35
C GLY A 88 2.43 -0.20 14.25
N ILE A 89 1.95 -0.76 13.13
CA ILE A 89 2.32 -2.10 12.67
C ILE A 89 3.68 -1.96 11.99
N LYS A 90 4.71 -2.60 12.52
CA LYS A 90 6.12 -2.31 12.17
C LYS A 90 6.86 -3.50 11.58
N ASP A 91 6.14 -4.54 11.20
CA ASP A 91 6.65 -5.78 10.62
C ASP A 91 5.63 -6.35 9.64
N LEU A 92 6.13 -7.09 8.65
CA LEU A 92 5.30 -7.61 7.55
C LEU A 92 4.33 -8.68 8.05
N GLN A 93 4.77 -9.53 9.00
CA GLN A 93 3.94 -10.62 9.51
C GLN A 93 2.67 -10.11 10.19
N THR A 94 2.78 -9.13 11.10
CA THR A 94 1.61 -8.55 11.77
C THR A 94 0.65 -7.90 10.78
N TYR A 95 1.17 -7.28 9.71
CA TYR A 95 0.33 -6.75 8.63
C TYR A 95 -0.40 -7.88 7.88
N MET A 96 0.34 -8.90 7.43
CA MET A 96 -0.23 -10.02 6.68
C MET A 96 -1.25 -10.80 7.51
N ASP A 97 -0.96 -11.07 8.78
CA ASP A 97 -1.88 -11.75 9.71
C ASP A 97 -3.17 -10.96 9.87
N GLY A 98 -3.09 -9.63 10.04
CA GLY A 98 -4.27 -8.77 10.12
C GLY A 98 -5.09 -8.76 8.82
N VAL A 99 -4.45 -8.76 7.65
CA VAL A 99 -5.16 -8.87 6.37
C VAL A 99 -5.80 -10.24 6.21
N ASN A 100 -5.10 -11.32 6.55
CA ASN A 100 -5.63 -12.69 6.46
C ASN A 100 -6.83 -12.89 7.40
N LEU A 101 -6.75 -12.41 8.64
CA LEU A 101 -7.88 -12.44 9.59
C LEU A 101 -9.09 -11.66 9.06
N TYR A 102 -8.86 -10.52 8.38
CA TYR A 102 -9.94 -9.80 7.72
C TYR A 102 -10.57 -10.65 6.61
N LEU A 103 -9.76 -11.30 5.77
CA LEU A 103 -10.24 -12.14 4.66
C LEU A 103 -10.99 -13.39 5.15
N GLU A 104 -10.59 -13.98 6.28
CA GLU A 104 -11.29 -15.10 6.92
C GLU A 104 -12.74 -14.78 7.32
N ASP A 105 -13.03 -13.50 7.61
CA ASP A 105 -14.38 -13.00 7.89
C ASP A 105 -15.15 -12.57 6.62
N THR A 106 -14.62 -12.90 5.44
CA THR A 106 -15.25 -12.68 4.12
C THR A 106 -15.36 -14.00 3.34
N ASP A 107 -16.04 -13.96 2.19
CA ASP A 107 -16.12 -15.11 1.28
C ASP A 107 -14.88 -15.24 0.35
N VAL A 108 -13.86 -14.39 0.54
CA VAL A 108 -12.65 -14.34 -0.30
C VAL A 108 -11.64 -15.41 0.12
N THR A 109 -11.36 -16.37 -0.75
CA THR A 109 -10.48 -17.53 -0.43
C THR A 109 -9.29 -17.71 -1.38
N ASP A 110 -9.25 -16.91 -2.45
CA ASP A 110 -8.27 -16.97 -3.53
C ASP A 110 -7.20 -15.86 -3.45
N LEU A 111 -7.37 -14.87 -2.57
CA LEU A 111 -6.38 -13.84 -2.28
C LEU A 111 -5.40 -14.30 -1.19
N TYR A 112 -4.09 -14.19 -1.44
CA TYR A 112 -3.05 -14.42 -0.44
C TYR A 112 -1.94 -13.37 -0.53
N LEU A 113 -1.17 -13.24 0.55
CA LEU A 113 -0.09 -12.25 0.67
C LEU A 113 1.27 -12.93 0.81
N ASN A 114 2.29 -12.32 0.22
CA ASN A 114 3.70 -12.71 0.41
C ASN A 114 4.53 -11.51 0.85
N GLY A 115 5.36 -11.71 1.89
CA GLY A 115 6.28 -10.71 2.40
C GLY A 115 7.69 -10.85 1.81
N LEU A 116 8.30 -9.72 1.48
CA LEU A 116 9.72 -9.58 1.14
C LEU A 116 10.38 -8.65 2.16
N GLU A 117 11.22 -9.22 3.02
CA GLU A 117 11.91 -8.46 4.07
C GLU A 117 12.92 -7.47 3.47
N GLY A 118 13.10 -6.32 4.13
CA GLY A 118 14.04 -5.29 3.69
C GLY A 118 15.51 -5.72 3.71
N SER A 119 15.84 -6.85 4.34
CA SER A 119 17.17 -7.46 4.27
C SER A 119 17.50 -8.07 2.91
N GLU A 120 16.51 -8.29 2.06
CA GLU A 120 16.70 -8.81 0.70
C GLU A 120 17.43 -7.81 -0.20
N SER A 121 18.00 -8.31 -1.30
CA SER A 121 18.75 -7.47 -2.23
C SER A 121 17.87 -6.44 -2.93
N TYR A 122 18.49 -5.34 -3.36
CA TYR A 122 17.83 -4.32 -4.16
C TYR A 122 17.25 -4.91 -5.46
N GLU A 123 17.97 -5.82 -6.11
CA GLU A 123 17.52 -6.48 -7.34
C GLU A 123 16.25 -7.28 -7.10
N THR A 124 16.17 -8.03 -6.00
CA THR A 124 14.98 -8.79 -5.62
C THR A 124 13.80 -7.86 -5.33
N ALA A 125 14.03 -6.75 -4.62
CA ALA A 125 12.98 -5.76 -4.35
C ALA A 125 12.47 -5.10 -5.64
N ARG A 126 13.38 -4.66 -6.51
CA ARG A 126 13.06 -4.10 -7.82
C ARG A 126 12.23 -5.08 -8.66
N ASP A 127 12.69 -6.32 -8.78
CA ASP A 127 12.04 -7.32 -9.61
C ASP A 127 10.68 -7.73 -9.03
N THR A 128 10.55 -7.79 -7.70
CA THR A 128 9.26 -7.99 -7.01
C THR A 128 8.25 -6.90 -7.35
N ILE A 129 8.65 -5.63 -7.24
CA ILE A 129 7.76 -4.50 -7.56
C ILE A 129 7.40 -4.51 -9.04
N ARG A 130 8.40 -4.67 -9.92
CA ARG A 130 8.18 -4.68 -11.37
C ARG A 130 7.19 -5.77 -11.78
N THR A 131 7.39 -7.00 -11.31
CA THR A 131 6.51 -8.13 -11.61
C THR A 131 5.09 -7.86 -11.15
N SER A 132 4.90 -7.44 -9.88
CA SER A 132 3.57 -7.15 -9.35
C SER A 132 2.86 -6.05 -10.15
N ILE A 133 3.56 -4.96 -10.47
CA ILE A 133 2.97 -3.85 -11.24
C ILE A 133 2.70 -4.26 -12.70
N ASP A 134 3.56 -5.07 -13.33
CA ASP A 134 3.32 -5.59 -14.68
C ASP A 134 2.12 -6.56 -14.71
N GLU A 135 1.78 -7.19 -13.58
CA GLU A 135 0.56 -8.00 -13.37
C GLU A 135 -0.67 -7.16 -12.96
N GLU A 136 -0.54 -5.83 -12.98
CA GLU A 136 -1.53 -4.84 -12.57
C GLU A 136 -1.95 -4.94 -11.08
N ILE A 137 -1.02 -5.36 -10.23
CA ILE A 137 -1.22 -5.50 -8.78
C ILE A 137 -0.29 -4.52 -8.05
N PRO A 138 -0.82 -3.55 -7.28
CA PRO A 138 0.00 -2.69 -6.44
C PRO A 138 0.61 -3.48 -5.29
N VAL A 139 1.68 -2.97 -4.69
CA VAL A 139 2.31 -3.58 -3.50
C VAL A 139 2.15 -2.68 -2.29
N ALA A 140 2.01 -3.28 -1.10
CA ALA A 140 2.11 -2.54 0.16
C ALA A 140 3.58 -2.44 0.56
N TYR A 141 4.08 -1.24 0.83
CA TYR A 141 5.46 -0.99 1.23
C TYR A 141 5.47 -0.49 2.67
N LEU A 142 6.30 -1.11 3.51
CA LEU A 142 6.64 -0.63 4.85
C LEU A 142 8.02 0.00 4.82
N MET A 143 8.11 1.27 5.17
CA MET A 143 9.37 1.89 5.52
C MET A 143 9.44 2.10 7.02
N LEU A 144 10.53 1.64 7.64
CA LEU A 144 10.82 1.92 9.04
C LEU A 144 11.68 3.17 9.16
N LYS A 145 12.96 3.02 9.51
CA LYS A 145 13.87 4.14 9.72
C LYS A 145 14.79 4.31 8.52
N HIS A 146 15.11 5.56 8.17
CA HIS A 146 16.02 5.88 7.07
C HIS A 146 17.06 6.92 7.50
N ARG A 147 18.32 6.79 7.06
CA ARG A 147 19.39 7.77 7.37
C ARG A 147 19.29 9.04 6.52
N ASP A 148 18.95 8.88 5.25
CA ASP A 148 18.67 10.00 4.36
C ASP A 148 17.37 10.69 4.77
N LYS A 149 17.47 11.99 5.08
CA LYS A 149 16.36 12.82 5.55
C LYS A 149 15.32 13.11 4.47
N GLU A 150 15.64 12.90 3.19
CA GLU A 150 14.67 13.01 2.10
C GLU A 150 13.47 12.06 2.32
N PHE A 151 13.69 10.95 3.03
CA PHE A 151 12.67 9.95 3.29
C PHE A 151 12.01 10.08 4.67
N ASP A 152 12.27 11.14 5.44
CA ASP A 152 11.65 11.37 6.76
C ASP A 152 10.11 11.30 6.72
N PHE A 153 9.50 11.74 5.63
CA PHE A 153 8.06 11.70 5.42
C PHE A 153 7.48 10.27 5.32
N PHE A 154 8.30 9.29 4.93
CA PHE A 154 7.88 7.90 4.71
C PHE A 154 8.29 6.99 5.87
N GLN A 155 8.94 7.50 6.91
CA GLN A 155 9.39 6.67 8.03
C GLN A 155 8.22 6.16 8.89
N TRP A 156 8.36 4.94 9.41
CA TRP A 156 7.37 4.23 10.22
C TRP A 156 5.98 4.18 9.58
N HIS A 157 5.96 3.96 8.26
CA HIS A 157 4.78 4.19 7.46
C HIS A 157 4.54 3.08 6.45
N TRP A 158 3.27 2.69 6.36
CA TRP A 158 2.76 1.85 5.29
C TRP A 158 2.17 2.73 4.20
N PHE A 159 2.47 2.41 2.95
CA PHE A 159 1.89 3.06 1.79
C PHE A 159 1.80 2.10 0.61
N LEU A 160 0.92 2.42 -0.34
CA LEU A 160 0.75 1.64 -1.55
C LEU A 160 1.75 2.11 -2.61
N VAL A 161 2.37 1.18 -3.33
CA VAL A 161 3.17 1.45 -4.51
C VAL A 161 2.39 0.94 -5.72
N ASN A 162 2.06 1.85 -6.64
CA ASN A 162 1.17 1.58 -7.77
C ASN A 162 1.77 2.01 -9.12
N GLY A 163 3.09 2.05 -9.22
CA GLY A 163 3.76 2.31 -10.48
C GLY A 163 5.27 2.30 -10.35
N TYR A 164 5.95 2.21 -11.49
CA TYR A 164 7.40 2.36 -11.58
C TYR A 164 7.81 3.08 -12.87
N GLU A 165 9.02 3.63 -12.85
CA GLU A 165 9.71 4.23 -13.97
C GLU A 165 11.14 3.69 -13.99
N GLU A 166 11.49 3.00 -15.07
CA GLU A 166 12.78 2.36 -15.26
C GLU A 166 13.54 3.03 -16.41
N THR A 167 14.79 3.37 -16.10
CA THR A 167 15.80 3.86 -17.04
C THR A 167 17.03 2.96 -16.97
N ALA A 168 18.06 3.23 -17.77
CA ALA A 168 19.31 2.45 -17.70
C ALA A 168 20.00 2.54 -16.33
N ASP A 169 19.84 3.66 -15.62
CA ASP A 169 20.60 3.97 -14.41
C ASP A 169 19.76 3.93 -13.12
N THR A 170 18.43 4.10 -13.23
CA THR A 170 17.54 4.28 -12.08
C THR A 170 16.23 3.53 -12.24
N PHE A 171 15.74 3.01 -11.11
CA PHE A 171 14.39 2.46 -10.97
C PHE A 171 13.64 3.27 -9.92
N LYS A 172 12.62 4.00 -10.33
CA LYS A 172 11.77 4.78 -9.42
C LYS A 172 10.45 4.09 -9.21
N ILE A 173 9.90 4.26 -8.02
CA ILE A 173 8.55 3.78 -7.67
C ILE A 173 7.61 4.96 -7.43
N LYS A 174 6.32 4.75 -7.69
CA LYS A 174 5.25 5.69 -7.38
C LYS A 174 4.52 5.25 -6.12
N ALA A 175 4.73 5.97 -5.02
CA ALA A 175 4.00 5.79 -3.77
C ALA A 175 2.71 6.63 -3.75
N ALA A 176 1.62 6.02 -3.32
CA ALA A 176 0.35 6.67 -3.04
C ALA A 176 0.16 6.76 -1.52
N THR A 177 0.18 7.98 -0.98
CA THR A 177 0.01 8.18 0.47
C THR A 177 -0.38 9.62 0.81
N TYR A 178 -1.07 9.81 1.94
CA TYR A 178 -1.55 11.11 2.42
C TYR A 178 -2.29 11.96 1.35
N GLY A 179 -3.01 11.29 0.45
CA GLY A 179 -3.80 11.91 -0.61
C GLY A 179 -2.97 12.41 -1.79
N LYS A 180 -1.72 11.95 -1.95
CA LYS A 180 -0.77 12.39 -2.98
C LYS A 180 -0.01 11.20 -3.58
N ALA A 181 0.57 11.44 -4.76
CA ALA A 181 1.52 10.53 -5.40
C ALA A 181 2.94 11.09 -5.29
N HIS A 182 3.92 10.21 -5.05
CA HIS A 182 5.33 10.56 -4.91
C HIS A 182 6.19 9.60 -5.73
N TRP A 183 7.09 10.14 -6.55
CA TRP A 183 8.09 9.36 -7.27
C TRP A 183 9.40 9.36 -6.50
N MET A 184 9.95 8.18 -6.21
CA MET A 184 11.15 8.01 -5.40
C MET A 184 12.09 7.00 -6.04
N ASP A 185 13.39 7.24 -5.93
CA ASP A 185 14.43 6.28 -6.34
C ASP A 185 14.43 5.08 -5.39
N LEU A 186 14.13 3.88 -5.89
CA LEU A 186 14.03 2.67 -5.08
C LEU A 186 15.39 2.26 -4.51
N GLY A 187 16.48 2.45 -5.25
CA GLY A 187 17.82 2.08 -4.79
C GLY A 187 18.21 2.86 -3.54
N ARG A 188 17.96 4.17 -3.56
CA ARG A 188 18.14 5.03 -2.39
C ARG A 188 17.17 4.68 -1.27
N LEU A 189 15.90 4.42 -1.60
CA LEU A 189 14.83 4.11 -0.63
C LEU A 189 15.09 2.80 0.12
N TRP A 190 15.63 1.78 -0.57
CA TRP A 190 15.89 0.45 -0.04
C TRP A 190 17.16 0.41 0.83
N ASP A 191 18.15 1.27 0.53
CA ASP A 191 19.37 1.42 1.32
C ASP A 191 19.19 2.35 2.53
N THR A 192 18.42 1.88 3.51
CA THR A 192 18.03 2.70 4.65
C THR A 192 19.17 3.05 5.62
N GLY A 193 20.27 2.29 5.57
CA GLY A 193 21.37 2.35 6.54
C GLY A 193 21.03 1.79 7.93
N TYR A 194 19.98 0.99 8.07
CA TYR A 194 19.60 0.32 9.32
C TYR A 194 19.35 -1.18 9.10
N ASP A 195 19.39 -1.98 10.16
CA ASP A 195 19.07 -3.41 10.11
C ASP A 195 17.56 -3.65 9.95
N HIS A 196 16.75 -2.85 10.65
CA HIS A 196 15.29 -2.88 10.55
C HIS A 196 14.80 -1.88 9.50
N LYS A 197 14.59 -2.35 8.28
CA LYS A 197 14.28 -1.52 7.11
C LYS A 197 12.79 -1.44 6.77
N GLY A 198 12.02 -2.44 7.19
CA GLY A 198 10.65 -2.67 6.72
C GLY A 198 10.68 -3.72 5.62
N GLY A 199 9.91 -3.52 4.55
CA GLY A 199 9.86 -4.45 3.42
C GLY A 199 8.63 -4.24 2.54
N ILE A 200 8.32 -5.24 1.73
CA ILE A 200 7.21 -5.21 0.77
C ILE A 200 6.26 -6.36 1.06
N VAL A 201 4.96 -6.12 0.96
CA VAL A 201 3.94 -7.16 0.91
C VAL A 201 3.27 -7.10 -0.45
N THR A 202 3.23 -8.24 -1.11
CA THR A 202 2.60 -8.43 -2.42
C THR A 202 1.28 -9.18 -2.26
N PHE A 203 0.30 -8.86 -3.11
CA PHE A 203 -1.00 -9.51 -3.17
C PHE A 203 -1.03 -10.48 -4.36
N HIS A 204 -1.67 -11.63 -4.21
CA HIS A 204 -1.73 -12.66 -5.23
C HIS A 204 -3.12 -13.26 -5.29
N PHE A 205 -3.60 -13.56 -6.49
CA PHE A 205 -4.90 -14.19 -6.73
C PHE A 205 -4.68 -15.57 -7.38
N LYS A 206 -5.37 -16.61 -6.89
CA LYS A 206 -5.28 -17.99 -7.41
C LYS A 206 -6.07 -18.22 -8.69
#